data_AF-A0A960KQN6-F1
#
_entry.id   AF-A0A960KQN6-F1
#
_cell.length_a   1.000
_cell.length_b   1.000
_cell.length_c   1.000
_cell.angle_alpha   90.00
_cell.angle_beta   90.00
_cell.angle_gamma   90.00
#
_symmetry.space_group_name_H-M   'P 1'
#
loop_
_entity.id
_entity.type
_entity.pdbx_description
1 polymer ?
#
loop_
_entity_poly.entity_id
_entity_poly.type
_entity_poly.pdbx_seq_one_letter_code
_entity_poly.pdbx_strand_id
1 'polypeptide(L)'
;MKFWNSLCFLFLLAGTALASDWTHQVPAQVDGAKPLQLVFTRVGGEAIPASARLYLELDGQGGPALDASYKDAVSIEFSVPAQRLQGIRMEYWVELTIGDMVERLPEDGSYSVNLNPASGGGESFLLLSAGETTPGGEVLLAFSPQVDDLDLATLELRVDGRSLEGVVSDSWLVTWQGNLQPGTHTIELRVKDRTGRSLPTQRIAVETGSTAAAVALASRNWSAEAFEEFNMQRVDSRTSSWSRYHSGGFRAQGSYQDWRWRGRVLLSALDFESDVLQPQSRVEAEVSSKWLSVGLGDRQPQVGNLMLSGTRVRGVDLSLNSKYARLGFVTGATRQALDPVYDAVTSFAGSYQRDLTALDIGFGDLNSVSGALSVMTVRDDVGSIDASAAGIRPVDNFVIGTRMKQSLFKGRLWMRQEAALSLYNSNITDGVVSAELMSDTLGIDLNPQDYENIIIINEYLSPMDIATNPFSSAALDAGLGFRVARNEFQLDFQRIGPSYISLGNAFLDNDRQRLRLSDRVRLMESQLYLDMGYALSNDNLEGQYDLGPGTTTSHEL
;
A
#
# COMPACT_ATOMS: atom_id res chain seq x y z
N MET A 1 -4.63 -16.87 13.56
CA MET A 1 -3.24 -17.33 13.33
C MET A 1 -3.05 -18.34 12.19
N LYS A 2 -3.91 -19.36 11.99
CA LYS A 2 -3.72 -20.34 10.89
C LYS A 2 -4.00 -19.82 9.46
N PHE A 3 -4.76 -18.72 9.32
CA PHE A 3 -5.10 -18.13 8.01
C PHE A 3 -3.98 -17.21 7.46
N TRP A 4 -3.09 -16.69 8.32
CA TRP A 4 -2.00 -15.78 7.96
C TRP A 4 -0.77 -16.50 7.39
N ASN A 5 -0.46 -17.71 7.86
CA ASN A 5 0.62 -18.52 7.30
C ASN A 5 0.32 -18.96 5.85
N SER A 6 -0.95 -19.17 5.50
CA SER A 6 -1.36 -19.55 4.14
C SER A 6 -1.28 -18.40 3.12
N LEU A 7 -1.47 -17.15 3.55
CA LEU A 7 -1.39 -15.98 2.65
C LEU A 7 0.07 -15.58 2.36
N CYS A 8 0.97 -15.67 3.34
CA CYS A 8 2.40 -15.44 3.12
C CYS A 8 3.00 -16.51 2.19
N PHE A 9 2.51 -17.76 2.26
CA PHE A 9 2.91 -18.83 1.32
C PHE A 9 2.45 -18.56 -0.12
N LEU A 10 1.27 -17.96 -0.31
CA LEU A 10 0.72 -17.66 -1.64
C LEU A 10 1.44 -16.50 -2.35
N PHE A 11 2.01 -15.54 -1.61
CA PHE A 11 2.78 -14.43 -2.19
C PHE A 11 4.25 -14.78 -2.50
N LEU A 12 4.84 -15.75 -1.79
CA LEU A 12 6.17 -16.29 -2.10
C LEU A 12 6.18 -17.17 -3.36
N LEU A 13 5.05 -17.83 -3.68
CA LEU A 13 4.90 -18.67 -4.87
C LEU A 13 4.79 -17.90 -6.20
N ALA A 14 4.46 -16.60 -6.17
CA ALA A 14 4.31 -15.80 -7.39
C ALA A 14 5.65 -15.41 -8.06
N GLY A 15 6.78 -15.66 -7.39
CA GLY A 15 8.13 -15.32 -7.87
C GLY A 15 9.02 -16.51 -8.26
N THR A 16 8.57 -17.75 -8.04
CA THR A 16 9.36 -18.94 -8.40
C THR A 16 9.04 -19.35 -9.82
N ALA A 17 10.06 -19.35 -10.68
CA ALA A 17 10.00 -19.90 -12.03
C ALA A 17 9.40 -21.32 -12.00
N LEU A 18 8.21 -21.48 -12.59
CA LEU A 18 7.60 -22.78 -12.84
C LEU A 18 8.39 -23.46 -13.96
N ALA A 19 9.40 -24.24 -13.59
CA ALA A 19 10.10 -25.15 -14.49
C ALA A 19 10.30 -26.56 -13.92
N SER A 20 10.08 -26.80 -12.61
CA SER A 20 10.14 -28.14 -12.02
C SER A 20 9.07 -28.37 -10.93
N ASP A 21 8.67 -29.63 -10.70
CA ASP A 21 7.73 -30.05 -9.64
C ASP A 21 8.32 -29.89 -8.21
N TRP A 22 9.56 -29.43 -8.11
CA TRP A 22 10.32 -29.26 -6.88
C TRP A 22 10.62 -27.80 -6.61
N THR A 23 10.31 -27.35 -5.40
CA THR A 23 10.63 -26.01 -4.93
C THR A 23 11.83 -26.05 -4.00
N HIS A 24 12.74 -25.11 -4.19
CA HIS A 24 13.93 -24.92 -3.36
C HIS A 24 14.24 -23.44 -3.24
N GLN A 25 14.44 -22.97 -2.00
CA GLN A 25 14.93 -21.63 -1.74
C GLN A 25 16.45 -21.67 -1.67
N VAL A 26 17.11 -21.21 -2.73
CA VAL A 26 18.57 -21.02 -2.72
C VAL A 26 18.90 -19.97 -1.65
N PRO A 27 19.77 -20.28 -0.67
CA PRO A 27 20.21 -19.29 0.31
C PRO A 27 20.84 -18.09 -0.41
N ALA A 28 20.51 -16.86 0.00
CA ALA A 28 21.15 -15.69 -0.60
C ALA A 28 22.64 -15.57 -0.19
N GLN A 29 22.95 -15.95 1.05
CA GLN A 29 24.30 -16.07 1.61
C GLN A 29 24.33 -17.19 2.66
N VAL A 30 25.49 -17.80 2.83
CA VAL A 30 25.70 -18.88 3.83
C VAL A 30 26.87 -18.51 4.75
N ASP A 31 26.61 -18.57 6.06
CA ASP A 31 27.64 -18.48 7.09
C ASP A 31 28.50 -19.76 7.07
N GLY A 32 29.73 -19.65 6.56
CA GLY A 32 30.66 -20.78 6.47
C GLY A 32 31.12 -21.33 7.83
N ALA A 33 30.81 -20.65 8.94
CA ALA A 33 31.09 -21.13 10.29
C ALA A 33 30.02 -22.10 10.83
N LYS A 34 28.86 -22.22 10.18
CA LYS A 34 27.74 -23.05 10.64
C LYS A 34 27.37 -24.13 9.62
N PRO A 35 26.79 -25.27 10.06
CA PRO A 35 26.21 -26.24 9.14
C PRO A 35 25.07 -25.60 8.33
N LEU A 36 24.99 -25.90 7.04
CA LEU A 36 23.94 -25.44 6.15
C LEU A 36 22.89 -26.55 5.96
N GLN A 37 21.61 -26.21 6.10
CA GLN A 37 20.50 -27.09 5.74
C GLN A 37 19.90 -26.64 4.41
N LEU A 38 19.80 -27.56 3.46
CA LEU A 38 19.13 -27.35 2.18
C LEU A 38 17.89 -28.23 2.13
N VAL A 39 16.72 -27.62 1.93
CA VAL A 39 15.44 -28.33 1.86
C VAL A 39 14.86 -28.17 0.47
N PHE A 40 14.39 -29.28 -0.10
CA PHE A 40 13.64 -29.33 -1.35
C PHE A 40 12.27 -29.91 -1.06
N THR A 41 11.22 -29.23 -1.49
CA THR A 41 9.83 -29.62 -1.25
C THR A 41 9.09 -29.81 -2.57
N ARG A 42 8.47 -30.96 -2.74
CA ARG A 42 7.70 -31.30 -3.93
C ARG A 42 6.31 -30.68 -3.89
N VAL A 43 5.82 -30.19 -5.02
CA VAL A 43 4.48 -29.62 -5.18
C VAL A 43 3.62 -30.59 -6.02
N GLY A 44 2.66 -31.30 -5.40
CA GLY A 44 1.56 -31.97 -6.12
C GLY A 44 1.62 -33.49 -6.37
N GLY A 45 2.13 -34.34 -5.47
CA GLY A 45 1.98 -35.81 -5.62
C GLY A 45 2.72 -36.68 -4.59
N GLU A 46 2.38 -37.99 -4.54
CA GLU A 46 2.69 -38.94 -3.44
C GLU A 46 4.00 -39.75 -3.56
N ALA A 47 4.80 -39.60 -4.61
CA ALA A 47 6.04 -40.40 -4.76
C ALA A 47 7.30 -39.60 -4.35
N ILE A 48 7.96 -40.04 -3.27
CA ILE A 48 9.30 -39.59 -2.87
C ILE A 48 10.34 -40.34 -3.72
N PRO A 49 11.45 -39.69 -4.13
CA PRO A 49 12.54 -40.40 -4.81
C PRO A 49 13.11 -41.53 -3.95
N ALA A 50 13.50 -42.64 -4.58
CA ALA A 50 14.14 -43.79 -3.93
C ALA A 50 15.51 -43.43 -3.35
N SER A 51 16.23 -42.50 -4.00
CA SER A 51 17.45 -41.90 -3.47
C SER A 51 17.59 -40.46 -3.96
N ALA A 52 18.19 -39.61 -3.14
CA ALA A 52 18.51 -38.23 -3.48
C ALA A 52 19.91 -37.89 -2.99
N ARG A 53 20.74 -37.34 -3.87
CA ARG A 53 22.15 -37.01 -3.60
C ARG A 53 22.45 -35.57 -3.96
N LEU A 54 23.05 -34.85 -3.02
CA LEU A 54 23.56 -33.50 -3.21
C LEU A 54 25.03 -33.56 -3.61
N TYR A 55 25.34 -33.00 -4.77
CA TYR A 55 26.70 -32.77 -5.24
C TYR A 55 27.04 -31.30 -5.00
N LEU A 56 28.26 -31.04 -4.55
CA LEU A 56 28.73 -29.67 -4.32
C LEU A 56 30.19 -29.51 -4.71
N GLU A 57 30.49 -28.34 -5.27
CA GLU A 57 31.82 -27.87 -5.64
C GLU A 57 32.12 -26.57 -4.88
N LEU A 58 33.29 -26.49 -4.26
CA LEU A 58 33.79 -25.25 -3.63
C LEU A 58 34.90 -24.67 -4.45
N ASP A 59 34.74 -23.43 -4.90
CA ASP A 59 35.74 -22.70 -5.69
C ASP A 59 36.29 -23.55 -6.87
N GLY A 60 35.41 -24.35 -7.50
CA GLY A 60 35.73 -25.25 -8.62
C GLY A 60 36.35 -26.61 -8.23
N GLN A 61 36.41 -26.96 -6.95
CA GLN A 61 36.86 -28.26 -6.44
C GLN A 61 35.66 -29.08 -5.93
N GLY A 62 35.36 -30.19 -6.59
CA GLY A 62 34.32 -31.12 -6.17
C GLY A 62 34.69 -31.94 -4.94
N GLY A 63 33.69 -32.31 -4.15
CA GLY A 63 33.85 -33.27 -3.06
C GLY A 63 32.81 -34.39 -3.11
N PRO A 64 32.81 -35.32 -2.13
CA PRO A 64 31.88 -36.45 -2.12
C PRO A 64 30.43 -35.97 -2.05
N ALA A 65 29.51 -36.70 -2.69
CA ALA A 65 28.08 -36.40 -2.59
C ALA A 65 27.56 -36.65 -1.17
N LEU A 66 26.52 -35.89 -0.79
CA LEU A 66 25.82 -36.04 0.48
C LEU A 66 24.46 -36.69 0.24
N ASP A 67 24.16 -37.74 1.00
CA ASP A 67 22.85 -38.40 0.92
C ASP A 67 21.79 -37.59 1.67
N ALA A 68 20.54 -37.62 1.17
CA ALA A 68 19.41 -36.92 1.76
C ALA A 68 18.92 -37.57 3.07
N SER A 69 18.35 -36.73 3.93
CA SER A 69 17.41 -37.12 4.98
C SER A 69 15.98 -36.85 4.53
N TYR A 70 15.09 -37.83 4.70
CA TYR A 70 13.68 -37.72 4.33
C TYR A 70 12.87 -37.28 5.55
N LYS A 71 12.44 -36.01 5.57
CA LYS A 71 11.73 -35.43 6.71
C LYS A 71 10.27 -35.82 6.77
N ASP A 72 9.61 -35.83 5.62
CA ASP A 72 8.20 -36.18 5.44
C ASP A 72 7.94 -36.69 4.02
N ALA A 73 6.66 -36.88 3.67
CA ALA A 73 6.26 -37.43 2.38
C ALA A 73 6.57 -36.56 1.16
N VAL A 74 7.02 -35.31 1.35
CA VAL A 74 7.21 -34.33 0.28
C VAL A 74 8.50 -33.54 0.39
N SER A 75 9.26 -33.68 1.48
CA SER A 75 10.45 -32.87 1.79
C SER A 75 11.70 -33.73 1.96
N ILE A 76 12.74 -33.39 1.19
CA ILE A 76 14.10 -33.93 1.34
C ILE A 76 15.03 -32.84 1.87
N GLU A 77 15.92 -33.21 2.78
CA GLU A 77 16.86 -32.31 3.42
C GLU A 77 18.30 -32.81 3.28
N PHE A 78 19.22 -31.88 3.03
CA PHE A 78 20.66 -32.13 3.04
C PHE A 78 21.33 -31.26 4.08
N SER A 79 22.16 -31.88 4.91
CA SER A 79 22.98 -31.20 5.92
C SER A 79 24.42 -31.10 5.43
N VAL A 80 24.88 -29.90 5.09
CA VAL A 80 26.26 -29.63 4.69
C VAL A 80 27.06 -29.20 5.92
N PRO A 81 28.08 -29.96 6.36
CA PRO A 81 28.89 -29.59 7.52
C PRO A 81 29.66 -28.28 7.29
N ALA A 82 29.85 -27.49 8.35
CA ALA A 82 30.61 -26.22 8.30
C ALA A 82 32.04 -26.38 7.73
N GLN A 83 32.66 -27.55 7.94
CA GLN A 83 33.99 -27.87 7.41
C GLN A 83 34.01 -27.95 5.87
N ARG A 84 32.85 -28.17 5.25
CA ARG A 84 32.66 -28.17 3.80
C ARG A 84 32.17 -26.82 3.27
N LEU A 85 32.20 -25.77 4.08
CA LEU A 85 31.80 -24.41 3.68
C LEU A 85 32.99 -23.44 3.81
N GLN A 86 34.21 -23.97 3.74
CA GLN A 86 35.47 -23.21 3.86
C GLN A 86 35.95 -22.72 2.49
N GLY A 87 35.13 -21.90 1.82
CA GLY A 87 35.42 -21.32 0.51
C GLY A 87 34.72 -19.97 0.35
N ILE A 88 34.75 -19.41 -0.85
CA ILE A 88 34.08 -18.14 -1.18
C ILE A 88 32.80 -18.39 -1.98
N ARG A 89 32.79 -19.44 -2.80
CA ARG A 89 31.65 -19.85 -3.61
C ARG A 89 31.39 -21.34 -3.50
N MET A 90 30.13 -21.71 -3.32
CA MET A 90 29.65 -23.08 -3.41
C MET A 90 28.68 -23.20 -4.57
N GLU A 91 28.97 -24.11 -5.49
CA GLU A 91 28.00 -24.58 -6.47
C GLU A 91 27.46 -25.93 -6.03
N TYR A 92 26.16 -26.18 -6.22
CA TYR A 92 25.56 -27.47 -5.88
C TYR A 92 24.41 -27.85 -6.81
N TRP A 93 24.19 -29.15 -6.97
CA TRP A 93 23.01 -29.70 -7.64
C TRP A 93 22.56 -30.98 -6.95
N VAL A 94 21.31 -31.35 -7.16
CA VAL A 94 20.72 -32.57 -6.61
C VAL A 94 20.38 -33.52 -7.73
N GLU A 95 20.73 -34.80 -7.58
CA GLU A 95 20.25 -35.89 -8.42
C GLU A 95 19.23 -36.71 -7.64
N LEU A 96 18.04 -36.87 -8.22
CA LEU A 96 16.91 -37.62 -7.67
C LEU A 96 16.71 -38.89 -8.49
N THR A 97 16.61 -40.04 -7.85
CA THR A 97 16.27 -41.32 -8.49
C THR A 97 14.81 -41.66 -8.22
N ILE A 98 13.96 -41.68 -9.25
CA ILE A 98 12.53 -42.00 -9.15
C ILE A 98 12.24 -43.20 -10.06
N GLY A 99 12.11 -44.39 -9.48
CA GLY A 99 12.06 -45.63 -10.27
C GLY A 99 13.37 -45.82 -11.05
N ASP A 100 13.26 -45.95 -12.38
CA ASP A 100 14.41 -46.06 -13.29
C ASP A 100 14.87 -44.70 -13.86
N MET A 101 14.23 -43.59 -13.48
CA MET A 101 14.57 -42.25 -13.97
C MET A 101 15.47 -41.50 -12.99
N VAL A 102 16.41 -40.73 -13.55
CA VAL A 102 17.25 -39.77 -12.81
C VAL A 102 16.86 -38.36 -13.24
N GLU A 103 16.43 -37.54 -12.28
CA GLU A 103 16.09 -36.13 -12.45
C GLU A 103 17.16 -35.26 -11.77
N ARG A 104 17.50 -34.11 -12.35
CA ARG A 104 18.50 -33.17 -11.81
C ARG A 104 17.84 -31.85 -11.42
N LEU A 105 18.25 -31.30 -10.28
CA LEU A 105 17.80 -30.00 -9.78
C LEU A 105 19.00 -29.05 -9.57
N PRO A 106 19.03 -27.87 -10.21
CA PRO A 106 18.12 -27.43 -11.26
C PRO A 106 18.30 -28.28 -12.54
N GLU A 107 17.32 -28.28 -13.45
CA GLU A 107 17.35 -29.06 -14.70
C GLU A 107 18.58 -28.69 -15.55
N ASP A 108 18.92 -27.39 -15.57
CA ASP A 108 20.11 -26.84 -16.23
C ASP A 108 21.13 -26.34 -15.20
N GLY A 109 22.29 -27.00 -15.10
CA GLY A 109 23.47 -26.50 -14.38
C GLY A 109 23.53 -26.80 -12.87
N SER A 110 23.81 -25.77 -12.08
CA SER A 110 24.02 -25.80 -10.63
C SER A 110 23.38 -24.58 -9.97
N TYR A 111 22.91 -24.74 -8.73
CA TYR A 111 22.68 -23.61 -7.84
C TYR A 111 24.03 -23.03 -7.42
N SER A 112 24.12 -21.71 -7.29
CA SER A 112 25.34 -21.01 -6.87
C SER A 112 25.04 -20.16 -5.63
N VAL A 113 25.89 -20.28 -4.62
CA VAL A 113 25.79 -19.57 -3.35
C VAL A 113 27.12 -18.95 -2.98
N ASN A 114 27.08 -17.73 -2.47
CA ASN A 114 28.24 -17.07 -1.87
C ASN A 114 28.36 -17.50 -0.41
N LEU A 115 29.58 -17.89 -0.02
CA LEU A 115 29.93 -18.27 1.34
C LEU A 115 30.60 -17.07 2.02
N ASN A 116 30.09 -16.71 3.20
CA ASN A 116 30.78 -15.78 4.08
C ASN A 116 31.89 -16.56 4.81
N PRO A 117 33.18 -16.21 4.62
CA PRO A 117 34.26 -16.87 5.32
C PRO A 117 34.07 -16.70 6.83
N ALA A 118 34.34 -17.74 7.62
CA ALA A 118 34.20 -17.70 9.07
C ALA A 118 35.00 -16.52 9.67
N SER A 119 34.31 -15.43 10.05
CA SER A 119 34.90 -14.35 10.84
C SER A 119 34.87 -14.78 12.30
N GLY A 120 36.03 -14.81 12.95
CA GLY A 120 36.22 -15.31 14.33
C GLY A 120 35.63 -14.42 15.44
N GLY A 121 34.41 -13.91 15.28
CA GLY A 121 33.68 -13.08 16.24
C GLY A 121 32.35 -12.60 15.65
N GLY A 122 31.37 -12.27 16.51
CA GLY A 122 30.02 -11.85 16.12
C GLY A 122 29.99 -10.68 15.13
N GLU A 123 28.93 -10.61 14.33
CA GLU A 123 28.76 -9.61 13.26
C GLU A 123 28.69 -8.20 13.85
N SER A 124 29.60 -7.33 13.40
CA SER A 124 29.60 -5.90 13.81
C SER A 124 28.75 -5.04 12.87
N PHE A 125 28.45 -5.54 11.67
CA PHE A 125 27.56 -4.92 10.70
C PHE A 125 26.63 -5.97 10.07
N LEU A 126 25.40 -5.58 9.74
CA LEU A 126 24.45 -6.32 8.93
C LEU A 126 24.54 -5.80 7.49
N LEU A 127 24.66 -6.70 6.52
CA LEU A 127 24.59 -6.34 5.11
C LEU A 127 23.14 -6.05 4.71
N LEU A 128 22.88 -4.85 4.18
CA LEU A 128 21.56 -4.42 3.71
C LEU A 128 21.41 -4.57 2.19
N SER A 129 22.48 -4.33 1.44
CA SER A 129 22.55 -4.55 -0.01
C SER A 129 23.95 -4.99 -0.44
N ALA A 130 24.03 -6.08 -1.21
CA ALA A 130 25.27 -6.62 -1.77
C ALA A 130 25.13 -6.83 -3.27
N GLY A 131 25.92 -6.10 -4.06
CA GLY A 131 26.08 -6.41 -5.47
C GLY A 131 24.88 -6.04 -6.35
N GLU A 132 23.95 -5.24 -5.85
CA GLU A 132 22.93 -4.65 -6.70
C GLU A 132 23.61 -3.75 -7.73
N THR A 133 23.64 -4.24 -8.97
CA THR A 133 24.16 -3.50 -10.11
C THR A 133 23.02 -2.62 -10.62
N THR A 134 23.20 -1.31 -10.51
CA THR A 134 22.26 -0.34 -11.08
C THR A 134 22.19 -0.50 -12.60
N PRO A 135 21.13 0.00 -13.26
CA PRO A 135 21.05 0.01 -14.73
C PRO A 135 22.23 0.68 -15.44
N GLY A 136 23.06 1.45 -14.73
CA GLY A 136 24.29 2.08 -15.22
C GLY A 136 25.58 1.28 -14.99
N GLY A 137 25.52 0.12 -14.32
CA GLY A 137 26.69 -0.70 -14.00
C GLY A 137 27.38 -0.39 -12.67
N GLU A 138 26.86 0.58 -11.91
CA GLU A 138 27.38 0.92 -10.58
C GLU A 138 26.84 -0.03 -9.52
N VAL A 139 27.68 -0.37 -8.55
CA VAL A 139 27.36 -1.23 -7.41
C VAL A 139 27.10 -0.36 -6.20
N LEU A 140 25.99 -0.62 -5.51
CA LEU A 140 25.71 -0.07 -4.18
C LEU A 140 26.02 -1.13 -3.12
N LEU A 141 26.74 -0.70 -2.09
CA LEU A 141 26.98 -1.47 -0.87
C LEU A 141 26.36 -0.71 0.29
N ALA A 142 25.50 -1.35 1.08
CA ALA A 142 24.91 -0.77 2.28
C ALA A 142 25.00 -1.73 3.46
N PHE A 143 25.37 -1.20 4.63
CA PHE A 143 25.53 -1.96 5.86
C PHE A 143 24.94 -1.20 7.05
N SER A 144 24.29 -1.91 7.98
CA SER A 144 23.83 -1.36 9.25
C SER A 144 24.74 -1.80 10.40
N PRO A 145 25.37 -0.88 11.16
CA PRO A 145 26.05 -1.20 12.41
C PRO A 145 25.16 -1.99 13.37
N GLN A 146 25.68 -3.07 13.97
CA GLN A 146 24.96 -3.91 14.95
C GLN A 146 25.48 -3.73 16.39
N VAL A 147 26.40 -2.80 16.59
CA VAL A 147 27.05 -2.52 17.87
C VAL A 147 27.04 -1.02 18.11
N ASP A 148 26.57 -0.58 19.28
CA ASP A 148 26.38 0.85 19.59
C ASP A 148 27.70 1.61 19.79
N ASP A 149 28.79 0.91 20.15
CA ASP A 149 30.06 1.52 20.55
C ASP A 149 31.12 1.57 19.44
N LEU A 150 30.69 1.62 18.17
CA LEU A 150 31.60 1.77 17.05
C LEU A 150 32.13 3.21 16.92
N ASP A 151 33.42 3.32 16.63
CA ASP A 151 34.03 4.56 16.15
C ASP A 151 34.07 4.55 14.61
N LEU A 152 32.98 5.01 13.99
CA LEU A 152 32.83 5.03 12.54
C LEU A 152 33.81 5.96 11.83
N ALA A 153 34.51 6.86 12.54
CA ALA A 153 35.60 7.64 11.96
C ALA A 153 36.84 6.77 11.63
N THR A 154 36.92 5.58 12.22
CA THR A 154 37.98 4.59 11.96
C THR A 154 37.56 3.52 10.94
N LEU A 155 36.34 3.64 10.39
CA LEU A 155 35.82 2.70 9.43
C LEU A 155 36.65 2.71 8.14
N GLU A 156 37.12 1.53 7.76
CA GLU A 156 37.80 1.29 6.48
C GLU A 156 37.04 0.18 5.74
N LEU A 157 36.43 0.56 4.61
CA LEU A 157 35.83 -0.37 3.65
C LEU A 157 36.87 -0.73 2.59
N ARG A 158 37.09 -2.02 2.35
CA ARG A 158 38.03 -2.50 1.33
C ARG A 158 37.33 -3.45 0.36
N VAL A 159 37.68 -3.38 -0.91
CA VAL A 159 37.29 -4.35 -1.94
C VAL A 159 38.54 -4.99 -2.52
N ASP A 160 38.61 -6.32 -2.50
CA ASP A 160 39.75 -7.13 -2.97
C ASP A 160 41.08 -6.68 -2.38
N GLY A 161 41.05 -6.30 -1.09
CA GLY A 161 42.22 -5.81 -0.36
C GLY A 161 42.63 -4.36 -0.70
N ARG A 162 41.85 -3.61 -1.46
CA ARG A 162 42.08 -2.18 -1.73
C ARG A 162 41.07 -1.34 -0.95
N SER A 163 41.57 -0.35 -0.22
CA SER A 163 40.71 0.55 0.55
C SER A 163 39.95 1.49 -0.39
N LEU A 164 38.65 1.62 -0.14
CA LEU A 164 37.75 2.44 -0.94
C LEU A 164 37.69 3.86 -0.38
N GLU A 165 37.71 4.83 -1.28
CA GLU A 165 37.41 6.24 -0.97
C GLU A 165 35.91 6.51 -1.15
N GLY A 166 35.41 7.59 -0.53
CA GLY A 166 34.01 8.04 -0.69
C GLY A 166 32.98 7.22 0.09
N VAL A 167 33.40 6.47 1.11
CA VAL A 167 32.49 5.79 2.04
C VAL A 167 31.73 6.84 2.85
N VAL A 168 30.41 6.74 2.84
CA VAL A 168 29.53 7.58 3.67
C VAL A 168 29.10 6.75 4.87
N SER A 169 29.39 7.22 6.08
CA SER A 169 29.01 6.56 7.32
C SER A 169 28.28 7.51 8.26
N ASP A 170 27.21 7.00 8.86
CA ASP A 170 26.49 7.56 10.01
C ASP A 170 26.24 6.44 11.02
N SER A 171 25.87 6.80 12.24
CA SER A 171 25.57 5.95 13.40
C SER A 171 24.78 4.67 13.13
N TRP A 172 23.96 4.62 12.07
CA TRP A 172 23.08 3.49 11.74
C TRP A 172 23.27 2.97 10.31
N LEU A 173 24.11 3.60 9.49
CA LEU A 173 24.27 3.22 8.08
C LEU A 173 25.67 3.53 7.55
N VAL A 174 26.24 2.57 6.85
CA VAL A 174 27.46 2.71 6.05
C VAL A 174 27.11 2.41 4.60
N THR A 175 27.45 3.31 3.69
CA THR A 175 27.22 3.13 2.25
C THR A 175 28.44 3.44 1.41
N TRP A 176 28.54 2.76 0.28
CA TRP A 176 29.48 3.09 -0.78
C TRP A 176 28.84 2.81 -2.14
N GLN A 177 29.08 3.71 -3.09
CA GLN A 177 28.62 3.57 -4.47
C GLN A 177 29.81 3.75 -5.42
N GLY A 178 29.96 2.83 -6.37
CA GLY A 178 31.00 2.93 -7.38
C GLY A 178 30.97 1.79 -8.39
N ASN A 179 31.94 1.78 -9.30
CA ASN A 179 32.03 0.77 -10.34
C ASN A 179 32.96 -0.36 -9.92
N LEU A 180 32.45 -1.60 -9.95
CA LEU A 180 33.23 -2.81 -9.79
C LEU A 180 33.20 -3.59 -11.11
N GLN A 181 34.33 -4.22 -11.45
CA GLN A 181 34.39 -5.08 -12.64
C GLN A 181 33.47 -6.28 -12.44
N PRO A 182 32.85 -6.85 -13.48
CA PRO A 182 32.06 -8.08 -13.31
C PRO A 182 32.89 -9.22 -12.71
N GLY A 183 32.37 -9.86 -11.66
CA GLY A 183 33.02 -10.98 -10.97
C GLY A 183 32.72 -11.06 -9.48
N THR A 184 33.32 -12.03 -8.81
CA THR A 184 33.24 -12.15 -7.35
C THR A 184 34.30 -11.26 -6.71
N HIS A 185 33.87 -10.41 -5.79
CA HIS A 185 34.69 -9.51 -4.99
C HIS A 185 34.59 -9.84 -3.51
N THR A 186 35.68 -9.60 -2.78
CA THR A 186 35.68 -9.70 -1.32
C THR A 186 35.67 -8.31 -0.71
N ILE A 187 34.63 -8.01 0.06
CA ILE A 187 34.53 -6.81 0.87
C ILE A 187 35.09 -7.09 2.25
N GLU A 188 35.98 -6.23 2.74
CA GLU A 188 36.41 -6.22 4.14
C GLU A 188 35.94 -4.94 4.83
N LEU A 189 35.21 -5.08 5.94
CA LEU A 189 34.92 -3.97 6.85
C LEU A 189 35.85 -4.05 8.06
N ARG A 190 36.55 -2.96 8.33
CA ARG A 190 37.42 -2.78 9.49
C ARG A 190 36.97 -1.56 10.26
N VAL A 191 36.78 -1.71 11.57
CA VAL A 191 36.37 -0.62 12.45
C VAL A 191 36.94 -0.86 13.84
N LYS A 192 37.13 0.21 14.60
CA LYS A 192 37.45 0.15 16.03
C LYS A 192 36.23 0.52 16.86
N ASP A 193 36.19 0.02 18.09
CA ASP A 193 35.28 0.58 19.09
C ASP A 193 35.80 1.94 19.59
N ARG A 194 34.97 2.67 20.34
CA ARG A 194 35.35 3.98 20.92
C ARG A 194 36.45 3.89 21.98
N THR A 195 36.79 2.69 22.45
CA THR A 195 37.94 2.46 23.32
C THR A 195 39.25 2.31 22.54
N GLY A 196 39.18 2.30 21.20
CA GLY A 196 40.31 2.18 20.29
C GLY A 196 40.71 0.74 19.97
N ARG A 197 39.95 -0.26 20.44
CA ARG A 197 40.18 -1.68 20.15
C ARG A 197 39.63 -2.01 18.77
N SER A 198 40.45 -2.69 17.96
CA SER A 198 40.01 -3.16 16.64
C SER A 198 39.05 -4.33 16.79
N LEU A 199 37.90 -4.25 16.12
CA LEU A 199 36.96 -5.36 16.04
C LEU A 199 37.39 -6.39 14.98
N PRO A 200 36.89 -7.63 15.05
CA PRO A 200 37.13 -8.64 14.01
C PRO A 200 36.76 -8.09 12.63
N THR A 201 37.67 -8.26 11.65
CA THR A 201 37.39 -7.85 10.28
C THR A 201 36.25 -8.68 9.72
N GLN A 202 35.17 -8.02 9.30
CA GLN A 202 34.06 -8.67 8.66
C GLN A 202 34.35 -8.81 7.17
N ARG A 203 34.17 -10.02 6.63
CA ARG A 203 34.42 -10.33 5.22
C ARG A 203 33.14 -10.80 4.56
N ILE A 204 32.80 -10.19 3.44
CA ILE A 204 31.56 -10.45 2.70
C ILE A 204 31.92 -10.66 1.24
N ALA A 205 31.44 -11.75 0.64
CA ALA A 205 31.57 -11.98 -0.79
C ALA A 205 30.42 -11.27 -1.53
N VAL A 206 30.76 -10.50 -2.56
CA VAL A 206 29.80 -9.79 -3.42
C VAL A 206 30.05 -10.15 -4.87
N GLU A 207 29.00 -10.60 -5.55
CA GLU A 207 29.06 -10.88 -6.98
C GLU A 207 28.50 -9.70 -7.75
N THR A 208 29.28 -9.21 -8.71
CA THR A 208 28.91 -8.10 -9.59
C THR A 208 28.62 -8.69 -10.96
N GLY A 209 27.39 -8.47 -11.44
CA GLY A 209 26.89 -9.11 -12.64
C GLY A 209 27.64 -8.65 -13.90
N SER A 210 27.75 -9.53 -14.90
CA SER A 210 28.00 -9.06 -16.27
C SER A 210 26.84 -8.18 -16.73
N THR A 211 27.06 -7.35 -17.75
CA THR A 211 25.97 -6.61 -18.42
C THR A 211 24.79 -7.51 -18.79
N ALA A 212 24.96 -8.82 -18.97
CA ALA A 212 23.87 -9.77 -19.20
C ALA A 212 23.02 -10.08 -17.96
N ALA A 213 23.60 -10.14 -16.76
CA ALA A 213 22.85 -10.29 -15.50
C ALA A 213 22.13 -8.98 -15.13
N ALA A 214 22.78 -7.83 -15.34
CA ALA A 214 22.14 -6.51 -15.23
C ALA A 214 21.04 -6.32 -16.29
N VAL A 215 21.21 -6.84 -17.51
CA VAL A 215 20.18 -6.88 -18.56
C VAL A 215 19.07 -7.87 -18.22
N ALA A 216 19.35 -9.01 -17.59
CA ALA A 216 18.34 -9.96 -17.12
C ALA A 216 17.51 -9.37 -15.98
N LEU A 217 18.13 -8.65 -15.03
CA LEU A 217 17.47 -7.84 -14.01
C LEU A 217 16.66 -6.69 -14.62
N ALA A 218 17.21 -5.98 -15.62
CA ALA A 218 16.52 -4.91 -16.35
C ALA A 218 15.37 -5.42 -17.23
N SER A 219 15.40 -6.71 -17.63
CA SER A 219 14.31 -7.36 -18.37
C SER A 219 13.15 -7.80 -17.47
N ARG A 220 13.30 -7.72 -16.14
CA ARG A 220 12.22 -8.04 -15.21
C ARG A 220 11.16 -6.94 -15.28
N ASN A 221 9.94 -7.38 -15.55
CA ASN A 221 8.74 -6.56 -15.58
C ASN A 221 8.14 -6.35 -14.17
N TRP A 222 8.94 -6.60 -13.11
CA TRP A 222 8.54 -6.49 -11.71
C TRP A 222 9.67 -5.93 -10.85
N SER A 223 9.30 -5.35 -9.71
CA SER A 223 10.18 -4.81 -8.67
C SER A 223 9.62 -5.14 -7.30
N ALA A 224 10.48 -5.39 -6.32
CA ALA A 224 10.10 -5.55 -4.92
C ALA A 224 11.06 -4.79 -4.01
N GLU A 225 10.56 -4.33 -2.88
CA GLU A 225 11.29 -3.53 -1.90
C GLU A 225 10.76 -3.83 -0.50
N ALA A 226 11.68 -4.12 0.42
CA ALA A 226 11.42 -4.07 1.84
C ALA A 226 11.88 -2.70 2.36
N PHE A 227 11.13 -2.13 3.29
CA PHE A 227 11.47 -0.84 3.88
C PHE A 227 11.17 -0.84 5.37
N GLU A 228 11.87 0.03 6.08
CA GLU A 228 11.69 0.29 7.49
C GLU A 228 11.83 1.81 7.72
N GLU A 229 10.93 2.37 8.52
CA GLU A 229 10.88 3.79 8.83
C GLU A 229 10.85 3.98 10.35
N PHE A 230 11.83 4.73 10.86
CA PHE A 230 11.89 5.19 12.23
C PHE A 230 11.75 6.70 12.26
N ASN A 231 10.76 7.19 12.97
CA ASN A 231 10.51 8.61 13.12
C ASN A 231 10.43 8.97 14.60
N MET A 232 11.20 9.97 15.00
CA MET A 232 11.22 10.47 16.37
C MET A 232 11.03 11.99 16.33
N GLN A 233 9.88 12.45 16.82
CA GLN A 233 9.52 13.86 16.85
C GLN A 233 9.38 14.35 18.28
N ARG A 234 9.94 15.52 18.57
CA ARG A 234 9.72 16.22 19.83
C ARG A 234 8.58 17.21 19.64
N VAL A 235 7.46 16.96 20.30
CA VAL A 235 6.20 17.71 20.09
C VAL A 235 6.17 19.01 20.89
N ASP A 236 6.89 19.08 22.01
CA ASP A 236 7.01 20.30 22.82
C ASP A 236 8.42 20.42 23.47
N SER A 237 8.84 21.67 23.67
CA SER A 237 10.08 22.01 24.36
C SER A 237 9.93 21.97 25.89
N ARG A 238 8.71 22.19 26.40
CA ARG A 238 8.41 22.32 27.84
C ARG A 238 8.00 21.01 28.49
N THR A 239 7.21 20.20 27.78
CA THR A 239 6.96 18.81 28.13
C THR A 239 7.88 17.96 27.27
N SER A 240 8.77 17.17 27.87
CA SER A 240 9.70 16.27 27.14
C SER A 240 8.95 15.12 26.45
N SER A 241 7.89 15.42 25.70
CA SER A 241 7.06 14.46 24.99
C SER A 241 7.70 14.15 23.63
N TRP A 242 8.12 12.89 23.50
CA TRP A 242 8.64 12.33 22.27
C TRP A 242 7.55 11.47 21.64
N SER A 243 7.13 11.80 20.42
CA SER A 243 6.38 10.89 19.58
C SER A 243 7.38 9.98 18.87
N ARG A 244 7.27 8.68 19.09
CA ARG A 244 8.05 7.65 18.41
C ARG A 244 7.09 6.91 17.48
N TYR A 245 7.44 6.84 16.21
CA TYR A 245 6.71 6.10 15.20
C TYR A 245 7.68 5.14 14.54
N HIS A 246 7.35 3.86 14.57
CA HIS A 246 8.08 2.82 13.86
C HIS A 246 7.11 2.08 12.95
N SER A 247 7.51 1.95 11.69
CA SER A 247 6.77 1.17 10.72
C SER A 247 7.74 0.42 9.82
N GLY A 248 7.30 -0.74 9.35
CA GLY A 248 8.06 -1.56 8.42
C GLY A 248 7.12 -2.18 7.41
N GLY A 249 7.64 -2.54 6.24
CA GLY A 249 6.79 -3.05 5.20
C GLY A 249 7.51 -3.64 4.01
N PHE A 250 6.69 -4.12 3.11
CA PHE A 250 7.08 -4.72 1.86
C PHE A 250 6.18 -4.18 0.76
N ARG A 251 6.75 -3.80 -0.37
CA ARG A 251 6.01 -3.47 -1.58
C ARG A 251 6.56 -4.24 -2.76
N ALA A 252 5.68 -4.77 -3.58
CA ALA A 252 6.05 -5.41 -4.83
C ALA A 252 5.06 -4.99 -5.92
N GLN A 253 5.53 -4.90 -7.14
CA GLN A 253 4.70 -4.62 -8.29
C GLN A 253 5.30 -5.25 -9.53
N GLY A 254 4.47 -5.51 -10.51
CA GLY A 254 4.93 -5.98 -11.79
C GLY A 254 3.86 -5.94 -12.85
N SER A 255 4.20 -6.45 -14.01
CA SER A 255 3.31 -6.52 -15.16
C SER A 255 3.59 -7.78 -15.93
N TYR A 256 2.58 -8.33 -16.60
CA TYR A 256 2.74 -9.42 -17.54
C TYR A 256 1.70 -9.22 -18.64
N GLN A 257 2.17 -9.01 -19.88
CA GLN A 257 1.33 -8.61 -21.00
C GLN A 257 0.52 -7.33 -20.67
N ASP A 258 -0.81 -7.38 -20.73
CA ASP A 258 -1.70 -6.27 -20.38
C ASP A 258 -2.05 -6.20 -18.89
N TRP A 259 -1.68 -7.22 -18.12
CA TRP A 259 -1.91 -7.28 -16.68
C TRP A 259 -0.82 -6.55 -15.92
N ARG A 260 -1.21 -5.91 -14.83
CA ARG A 260 -0.38 -5.27 -13.82
C ARG A 260 -0.82 -5.77 -12.47
N TRP A 261 0.13 -5.90 -11.55
CA TRP A 261 -0.15 -6.26 -10.18
C TRP A 261 0.68 -5.40 -9.23
N ARG A 262 0.13 -5.17 -8.05
CA ARG A 262 0.78 -4.44 -6.95
C ARG A 262 0.37 -5.08 -5.63
N GLY A 263 1.34 -5.29 -4.75
CA GLY A 263 1.14 -5.66 -3.36
C GLY A 263 1.87 -4.69 -2.46
N ARG A 264 1.26 -4.30 -1.35
CA ARG A 264 1.88 -3.49 -0.31
C ARG A 264 1.42 -3.96 1.05
N VAL A 265 2.37 -4.15 1.96
CA VAL A 265 2.12 -4.36 3.38
C VAL A 265 2.89 -3.28 4.12
N LEU A 266 2.21 -2.57 5.01
CA LEU A 266 2.76 -1.62 5.96
C LEU A 266 2.27 -2.04 7.33
N LEU A 267 3.18 -2.34 8.25
CA LEU A 267 2.88 -2.64 9.64
C LEU A 267 3.36 -1.48 10.50
N SER A 268 2.51 -1.03 11.41
CA SER A 268 2.79 0.08 12.32
C SER A 268 2.82 -0.44 13.76
N ALA A 269 3.89 -0.14 14.49
CA ALA A 269 4.00 -0.52 15.90
C ALA A 269 2.87 0.06 16.77
N LEU A 270 2.35 1.24 16.39
CA LEU A 270 1.24 1.91 17.10
C LEU A 270 -0.02 1.03 17.23
N ASP A 271 -0.25 0.12 16.29
CA ASP A 271 -1.41 -0.76 16.31
C ASP A 271 -1.36 -1.78 17.45
N PHE A 272 -0.19 -2.01 18.03
CA PHE A 272 0.02 -2.91 19.17
C PHE A 272 0.17 -2.16 20.49
N GLU A 273 0.38 -0.84 20.43
CA GLU A 273 0.63 0.00 21.60
C GLU A 273 -0.61 0.74 22.08
N SER A 274 -1.64 0.87 21.23
CA SER A 274 -2.83 1.67 21.53
C SER A 274 -4.14 1.02 21.06
N ASP A 275 -5.05 0.85 22.01
CA ASP A 275 -6.41 0.36 21.75
C ASP A 275 -7.42 1.49 21.46
N VAL A 276 -6.98 2.75 21.45
CA VAL A 276 -7.83 3.94 21.27
C VAL A 276 -7.60 4.65 19.93
N LEU A 277 -6.70 4.13 19.10
CA LEU A 277 -6.37 4.69 17.79
C LEU A 277 -6.90 3.79 16.68
N GLN A 278 -7.39 4.40 15.61
CA GLN A 278 -7.71 3.66 14.38
C GLN A 278 -6.43 3.00 13.84
N PRO A 279 -6.47 1.71 13.46
CA PRO A 279 -5.28 1.00 12.99
C PRO A 279 -4.58 1.73 11.85
N GLN A 280 -3.25 1.76 11.90
CA GLN A 280 -2.35 2.44 10.97
C GLN A 280 -1.69 1.47 9.99
N SER A 281 -1.64 0.17 10.29
CA SER A 281 -1.18 -0.85 9.35
C SER A 281 -2.05 -0.88 8.10
N ARG A 282 -1.44 -1.07 6.94
CA ARG A 282 -2.10 -1.11 5.63
C ARG A 282 -1.73 -2.39 4.90
N VAL A 283 -2.72 -3.03 4.30
CA VAL A 283 -2.49 -4.17 3.40
C VAL A 283 -3.22 -3.88 2.12
N GLU A 284 -2.52 -3.85 1.00
CA GLU A 284 -3.10 -3.57 -0.31
C GLU A 284 -2.64 -4.66 -1.28
N ALA A 285 -3.58 -5.20 -2.05
CA ALA A 285 -3.29 -6.03 -3.21
C ALA A 285 -4.16 -5.56 -4.38
N GLU A 286 -3.57 -5.42 -5.55
CA GLU A 286 -4.25 -5.00 -6.77
C GLU A 286 -3.78 -5.85 -7.94
N VAL A 287 -4.74 -6.31 -8.75
CA VAL A 287 -4.49 -6.91 -10.06
C VAL A 287 -5.38 -6.19 -11.06
N SER A 288 -4.79 -5.66 -12.13
CA SER A 288 -5.50 -4.86 -13.11
C SER A 288 -5.05 -5.12 -14.54
N SER A 289 -5.98 -5.00 -15.47
CA SER A 289 -5.83 -5.03 -16.92
C SER A 289 -6.65 -3.88 -17.51
N LYS A 290 -6.72 -3.76 -18.83
CA LYS A 290 -7.53 -2.76 -19.54
C LYS A 290 -9.04 -2.91 -19.28
N TRP A 291 -9.52 -4.11 -18.96
CA TRP A 291 -10.95 -4.42 -18.85
C TRP A 291 -11.41 -4.82 -17.44
N LEU A 292 -10.49 -5.24 -16.56
CA LEU A 292 -10.77 -5.63 -15.18
C LEU A 292 -9.74 -5.01 -14.24
N SER A 293 -10.20 -4.52 -13.11
CA SER A 293 -9.36 -4.17 -11.96
C SER A 293 -9.98 -4.77 -10.71
N VAL A 294 -9.17 -5.43 -9.89
CA VAL A 294 -9.55 -5.98 -8.60
C VAL A 294 -8.54 -5.52 -7.57
N GLY A 295 -8.99 -4.74 -6.60
CA GLY A 295 -8.26 -4.33 -5.41
C GLY A 295 -8.82 -5.01 -4.17
N LEU A 296 -7.93 -5.44 -3.28
CA LEU A 296 -8.23 -6.04 -1.98
C LEU A 296 -7.46 -5.30 -0.89
N GLY A 297 -8.05 -5.25 0.30
CA GLY A 297 -7.47 -4.60 1.47
C GLY A 297 -7.73 -3.10 1.49
N ASP A 298 -6.78 -2.32 1.99
CA ASP A 298 -6.85 -0.86 2.13
C ASP A 298 -6.73 -0.16 0.78
N ARG A 299 -7.84 0.39 0.29
CA ARG A 299 -7.90 1.11 -0.98
C ARG A 299 -8.47 2.51 -0.77
N GLN A 300 -8.14 3.45 -1.65
CA GLN A 300 -8.78 4.76 -1.72
C GLN A 300 -9.57 4.85 -3.03
N PRO A 301 -10.70 4.13 -3.12
CA PRO A 301 -11.55 4.18 -4.31
C PRO A 301 -12.16 5.57 -4.48
N GLN A 302 -12.60 5.86 -5.71
CA GLN A 302 -13.25 7.12 -6.04
C GLN A 302 -14.56 6.87 -6.80
N VAL A 303 -15.68 7.33 -6.23
CA VAL A 303 -17.02 7.29 -6.84
C VAL A 303 -17.58 8.70 -6.75
N GLY A 304 -17.44 9.47 -7.83
CA GLY A 304 -17.75 10.90 -7.82
C GLY A 304 -16.81 11.71 -6.90
N ASN A 305 -16.78 13.02 -7.07
CA ASN A 305 -16.12 13.92 -6.13
C ASN A 305 -17.03 14.27 -4.94
N LEU A 306 -18.36 14.18 -5.12
CA LEU A 306 -19.34 14.55 -4.10
C LEU A 306 -19.72 13.37 -3.18
N MET A 307 -19.42 12.12 -3.57
CA MET A 307 -19.84 10.93 -2.81
C MET A 307 -18.66 10.22 -2.11
N LEU A 308 -17.78 9.56 -2.86
CA LEU A 308 -16.64 8.82 -2.30
C LEU A 308 -15.34 9.39 -2.84
N SER A 309 -14.63 10.14 -2.02
CA SER A 309 -13.34 10.75 -2.37
C SER A 309 -12.45 10.87 -1.15
N GLY A 310 -11.18 10.49 -1.28
CA GLY A 310 -10.19 10.58 -0.21
C GLY A 310 -10.37 9.61 0.97
N THR A 311 -11.49 8.90 1.05
CA THR A 311 -11.77 7.93 2.11
C THR A 311 -11.16 6.58 1.80
N ARG A 312 -10.46 6.01 2.79
CA ARG A 312 -9.93 4.65 2.72
C ARG A 312 -11.04 3.64 3.00
N VAL A 313 -11.15 2.63 2.15
CA VAL A 313 -12.02 1.46 2.31
C VAL A 313 -11.15 0.23 2.42
N ARG A 314 -11.21 -0.47 3.56
CA ARG A 314 -10.59 -1.77 3.74
C ARG A 314 -11.57 -2.85 3.30
N GLY A 315 -11.39 -3.38 2.10
CA GLY A 315 -12.30 -4.38 1.54
C GLY A 315 -11.99 -4.71 0.09
N VAL A 316 -13.00 -4.70 -0.76
CA VAL A 316 -12.93 -5.05 -2.18
C VAL A 316 -13.27 -3.84 -3.04
N ASP A 317 -12.45 -3.59 -4.05
CA ASP A 317 -12.66 -2.58 -5.10
C ASP A 317 -12.58 -3.28 -6.46
N LEU A 318 -13.71 -3.36 -7.16
CA LEU A 318 -13.83 -4.02 -8.44
C LEU A 318 -14.23 -2.99 -9.50
N SER A 319 -13.55 -3.01 -10.64
CA SER A 319 -13.91 -2.19 -11.79
C SER A 319 -13.85 -3.00 -13.08
N LEU A 320 -14.96 -3.07 -13.80
CA LEU A 320 -15.05 -3.59 -15.16
C LEU A 320 -15.12 -2.42 -16.13
N ASN A 321 -14.25 -2.44 -17.13
CA ASN A 321 -14.09 -1.36 -18.09
C ASN A 321 -14.25 -1.88 -19.52
N SER A 322 -14.99 -1.11 -20.32
CA SER A 322 -15.06 -1.27 -21.77
C SER A 322 -14.90 0.11 -22.42
N LYS A 323 -14.98 0.16 -23.75
CA LYS A 323 -14.91 1.44 -24.47
C LYS A 323 -16.06 2.39 -24.15
N TYR A 324 -17.26 1.86 -23.86
CA TYR A 324 -18.50 2.64 -23.75
C TYR A 324 -19.25 2.46 -22.42
N ALA A 325 -18.75 1.59 -21.55
CA ALA A 325 -19.39 1.29 -20.27
C ALA A 325 -18.34 0.97 -19.23
N ARG A 326 -18.63 1.36 -17.98
CA ARG A 326 -17.86 1.04 -16.79
C ARG A 326 -18.82 0.57 -15.70
N LEU A 327 -18.43 -0.46 -14.98
CA LEU A 327 -19.09 -0.88 -13.75
C LEU A 327 -18.06 -0.88 -12.62
N GLY A 328 -18.22 0.00 -11.64
CA GLY A 328 -17.44 0.03 -10.41
C GLY A 328 -18.26 -0.50 -9.25
N PHE A 329 -17.66 -1.32 -8.40
CA PHE A 329 -18.27 -1.81 -7.17
C PHE A 329 -17.22 -1.78 -6.05
N VAL A 330 -17.58 -1.17 -4.93
CA VAL A 330 -16.70 -1.01 -3.76
C VAL A 330 -17.47 -1.47 -2.54
N THR A 331 -16.85 -2.29 -1.70
CA THR A 331 -17.43 -2.67 -0.40
C THR A 331 -16.34 -2.87 0.64
N GLY A 332 -16.57 -2.44 1.87
CA GLY A 332 -15.66 -2.70 2.98
C GLY A 332 -15.75 -1.69 4.12
N ALA A 333 -14.89 -1.87 5.12
CA ALA A 333 -14.88 -1.02 6.30
C ALA A 333 -14.10 0.27 6.05
N THR A 334 -14.70 1.42 6.36
CA THR A 334 -14.04 2.74 6.38
C THR A 334 -13.50 3.10 7.76
N ARG A 335 -14.05 2.47 8.81
CA ARG A 335 -13.65 2.63 10.20
C ARG A 335 -13.80 1.29 10.93
N GLN A 336 -12.87 0.97 11.82
CA GLN A 336 -12.95 -0.24 12.65
C GLN A 336 -13.64 0.01 13.98
N ALA A 337 -14.23 -1.05 14.52
CA ALA A 337 -14.75 -1.08 15.88
C ALA A 337 -13.61 -0.86 16.89
N LEU A 338 -13.81 0.06 17.83
CA LEU A 338 -12.94 0.25 18.98
C LEU A 338 -13.84 0.42 20.20
N ASP A 339 -13.67 -0.44 21.20
CA ASP A 339 -14.48 -0.35 22.42
C ASP A 339 -14.17 0.94 23.21
N PRO A 340 -15.15 1.47 23.95
CA PRO A 340 -14.91 2.60 24.83
C PRO A 340 -13.89 2.25 25.92
N VAL A 341 -12.96 3.16 26.19
CA VAL A 341 -11.96 3.02 27.24
C VAL A 341 -12.10 4.20 28.21
N TYR A 342 -12.49 3.89 29.44
CA TYR A 342 -12.65 4.87 30.51
C TYR A 342 -11.82 4.42 31.73
N ASP A 343 -10.67 5.06 31.92
CA ASP A 343 -9.82 4.86 33.09
C ASP A 343 -9.42 6.21 33.72
N ALA A 344 -8.53 6.19 34.73
CA ALA A 344 -8.13 7.40 35.46
C ALA A 344 -7.35 8.42 34.63
N VAL A 345 -6.84 8.04 33.46
CA VAL A 345 -5.93 8.82 32.60
C VAL A 345 -6.48 8.97 31.18
N THR A 346 -7.32 8.04 30.73
CA THR A 346 -7.83 7.93 29.37
C THR A 346 -9.37 7.97 29.37
N SER A 347 -9.92 8.87 28.56
CA SER A 347 -11.35 8.90 28.26
C SER A 347 -11.52 8.84 26.74
N PHE A 348 -11.92 7.67 26.24
CA PHE A 348 -12.13 7.40 24.84
C PHE A 348 -13.50 6.76 24.65
N ALA A 349 -14.34 7.40 23.85
CA ALA A 349 -15.73 6.98 23.68
C ALA A 349 -15.93 5.79 22.73
N GLY A 350 -14.86 5.23 22.18
CA GLY A 350 -14.96 4.16 21.19
C GLY A 350 -15.32 4.67 19.80
N SER A 351 -15.44 3.73 18.87
CA SER A 351 -15.96 3.98 17.53
C SER A 351 -16.62 2.72 16.98
N TYR A 352 -17.81 2.86 16.40
CA TYR A 352 -18.46 1.76 15.69
C TYR A 352 -17.68 1.39 14.42
N GLN A 353 -17.70 0.10 14.07
CA GLN A 353 -17.33 -0.34 12.72
C GLN A 353 -18.25 0.34 11.70
N ARG A 354 -17.67 0.92 10.67
CA ARG A 354 -18.40 1.61 9.60
C ARG A 354 -18.17 0.93 8.27
N ASP A 355 -19.22 0.37 7.71
CA ASP A 355 -19.16 -0.30 6.42
C ASP A 355 -19.74 0.57 5.31
N LEU A 356 -19.06 0.57 4.17
CA LEU A 356 -19.42 1.31 2.97
C LEU A 356 -19.65 0.33 1.84
N THR A 357 -20.71 0.52 1.07
CA THR A 357 -20.94 -0.12 -0.23
C THR A 357 -21.25 0.94 -1.27
N ALA A 358 -20.60 0.89 -2.43
CA ALA A 358 -20.85 1.81 -3.54
C ALA A 358 -20.90 1.06 -4.88
N LEU A 359 -21.81 1.50 -5.74
CA LEU A 359 -21.97 1.04 -7.11
C LEU A 359 -21.88 2.25 -8.05
N ASP A 360 -21.07 2.15 -9.10
CA ASP A 360 -20.87 3.20 -10.12
C ASP A 360 -21.11 2.61 -11.51
N ILE A 361 -22.12 3.12 -12.21
CA ILE A 361 -22.47 2.68 -13.57
C ILE A 361 -22.15 3.82 -14.53
N GLY A 362 -21.01 3.71 -15.21
CA GLY A 362 -20.57 4.64 -16.25
C GLY A 362 -20.99 4.22 -17.65
N PHE A 363 -21.33 5.18 -18.50
CA PHE A 363 -21.71 4.97 -19.89
C PHE A 363 -21.15 6.08 -20.80
N GLY A 364 -21.01 5.78 -22.09
CA GLY A 364 -20.46 6.69 -23.10
C GLY A 364 -18.95 6.55 -23.29
N ASP A 365 -18.41 7.33 -24.22
CA ASP A 365 -16.97 7.34 -24.52
C ASP A 365 -16.26 8.26 -23.52
N LEU A 366 -15.47 7.64 -22.64
CA LEU A 366 -14.71 8.32 -21.58
C LEU A 366 -13.77 9.42 -22.12
N ASN A 367 -13.41 9.40 -23.41
CA ASN A 367 -12.56 10.43 -24.04
C ASN A 367 -13.32 11.60 -24.66
N SER A 368 -14.64 11.49 -24.82
CA SER A 368 -15.49 12.51 -25.42
C SER A 368 -16.67 12.82 -24.51
N VAL A 369 -17.78 12.09 -24.64
CA VAL A 369 -18.99 12.27 -23.84
C VAL A 369 -19.24 11.02 -23.01
N SER A 370 -19.25 11.19 -21.70
CA SER A 370 -19.57 10.12 -20.75
C SER A 370 -20.49 10.61 -19.63
N GLY A 371 -21.30 9.69 -19.14
CA GLY A 371 -22.16 9.84 -17.97
C GLY A 371 -21.87 8.75 -16.95
N ALA A 372 -22.33 8.95 -15.72
CA ALA A 372 -22.38 7.93 -14.69
C ALA A 372 -23.57 8.15 -13.77
N LEU A 373 -24.10 7.04 -13.25
CA LEU A 373 -25.05 6.99 -12.14
C LEU A 373 -24.41 6.17 -11.03
N SER A 374 -24.45 6.69 -9.81
CA SER A 374 -23.77 6.09 -8.69
C SER A 374 -24.68 6.06 -7.46
N VAL A 375 -24.57 5.02 -6.66
CA VAL A 375 -25.28 4.88 -5.38
C VAL A 375 -24.29 4.40 -4.32
N MET A 376 -24.43 4.89 -3.10
CA MET A 376 -23.57 4.56 -1.99
C MET A 376 -24.38 4.47 -0.69
N THR A 377 -24.13 3.43 0.09
CA THR A 377 -24.59 3.29 1.47
C THR A 377 -23.38 3.26 2.40
N VAL A 378 -23.49 3.91 3.56
CA VAL A 378 -22.49 3.87 4.62
C VAL A 378 -23.20 3.75 5.96
N ARG A 379 -22.92 2.69 6.71
CA ARG A 379 -23.64 2.38 7.96
C ARG A 379 -22.69 1.96 9.06
N ASP A 380 -22.92 2.48 10.26
CA ASP A 380 -22.27 1.97 11.47
C ASP A 380 -22.98 0.69 11.97
N ASP A 381 -22.21 -0.32 12.37
CA ASP A 381 -22.75 -1.53 13.01
C ASP A 381 -23.02 -1.27 14.49
N VAL A 382 -24.30 -1.16 14.87
CA VAL A 382 -24.77 -0.90 16.25
C VAL A 382 -24.25 -1.94 17.24
N GLY A 383 -24.01 -3.19 16.81
CA GLY A 383 -23.54 -4.29 17.64
C GLY A 383 -22.01 -4.43 17.70
N SER A 384 -21.25 -3.57 17.03
CA SER A 384 -19.80 -3.73 16.90
C SER A 384 -19.00 -3.39 18.16
N ILE A 385 -19.59 -2.70 19.13
CA ILE A 385 -18.97 -2.30 20.40
C ILE A 385 -20.00 -2.28 21.53
N ASP A 386 -19.56 -2.38 22.79
CA ASP A 386 -20.44 -2.13 23.96
C ASP A 386 -20.49 -0.63 24.29
N ALA A 387 -21.31 0.11 23.53
CA ALA A 387 -21.40 1.58 23.62
C ALA A 387 -22.35 2.10 24.71
N SER A 388 -22.92 1.23 25.55
CA SER A 388 -23.99 1.57 26.50
C SER A 388 -23.64 2.71 27.47
N ALA A 389 -22.34 2.95 27.71
CA ALA A 389 -21.83 4.02 28.56
C ALA A 389 -21.20 5.20 27.81
N ALA A 390 -21.09 5.16 26.47
CA ALA A 390 -20.13 5.98 25.73
C ALA A 390 -20.67 7.25 25.07
N GLY A 391 -21.99 7.43 25.01
CA GLY A 391 -22.62 8.64 24.47
C GLY A 391 -22.39 8.88 22.97
N ILE A 392 -21.71 7.97 22.26
CA ILE A 392 -21.61 7.95 20.80
C ILE A 392 -22.86 7.32 20.20
N ARG A 393 -23.21 7.77 18.99
CA ARG A 393 -24.38 7.29 18.27
C ARG A 393 -23.96 6.70 16.92
N PRO A 394 -24.44 5.51 16.56
CA PRO A 394 -24.22 4.93 15.25
C PRO A 394 -25.00 5.75 14.22
N VAL A 395 -24.41 5.93 13.03
CA VAL A 395 -25.00 6.73 11.95
C VAL A 395 -25.21 5.90 10.68
N ASP A 396 -26.04 6.42 9.78
CA ASP A 396 -26.33 5.81 8.47
C ASP A 396 -26.38 6.89 7.39
N ASN A 397 -25.99 6.57 6.17
CA ASN A 397 -25.95 7.52 5.07
C ASN A 397 -26.21 6.83 3.74
N PHE A 398 -27.20 7.32 3.01
CA PHE A 398 -27.49 6.93 1.64
C PHE A 398 -27.23 8.11 0.72
N VAL A 399 -26.42 7.90 -0.30
CA VAL A 399 -26.08 8.93 -1.29
C VAL A 399 -26.30 8.39 -2.68
N ILE A 400 -26.99 9.16 -3.52
CA ILE A 400 -27.15 8.88 -4.94
C ILE A 400 -26.59 10.05 -5.73
N GLY A 401 -25.89 9.78 -6.83
CA GLY A 401 -25.28 10.81 -7.64
C GLY A 401 -25.28 10.51 -9.12
N THR A 402 -25.11 11.57 -9.89
CA THR A 402 -24.87 11.50 -11.32
C THR A 402 -23.72 12.40 -11.71
N ARG A 403 -22.96 11.97 -12.72
CA ARG A 403 -21.83 12.72 -13.24
C ARG A 403 -21.84 12.70 -14.75
N MET A 404 -21.62 13.84 -15.39
CA MET A 404 -21.44 13.97 -16.82
C MET A 404 -20.11 14.66 -17.13
N LYS A 405 -19.39 14.15 -18.13
CA LYS A 405 -18.18 14.76 -18.68
C LYS A 405 -18.33 14.86 -20.19
N GLN A 406 -18.00 16.02 -20.74
CA GLN A 406 -18.04 16.27 -22.18
C GLN A 406 -16.75 16.96 -22.61
N SER A 407 -16.11 16.45 -23.65
CA SER A 407 -14.95 17.05 -24.31
C SER A 407 -15.25 17.19 -25.79
N LEU A 408 -15.35 18.44 -26.24
CA LEU A 408 -15.75 18.82 -27.59
C LEU A 408 -14.60 19.54 -28.31
N PHE A 409 -14.66 19.57 -29.64
CA PHE A 409 -13.69 20.26 -30.49
C PHE A 409 -12.22 19.89 -30.19
N LYS A 410 -11.95 18.59 -30.00
CA LYS A 410 -10.63 18.04 -29.62
C LYS A 410 -10.11 18.62 -28.28
N GLY A 411 -11.00 18.77 -27.30
CA GLY A 411 -10.67 19.26 -25.96
C GLY A 411 -10.47 20.78 -25.87
N ARG A 412 -10.92 21.54 -26.87
CA ARG A 412 -10.97 23.01 -26.79
C ARG A 412 -12.14 23.49 -25.95
N LEU A 413 -13.20 22.70 -25.83
CA LEU A 413 -14.31 22.96 -24.92
C LEU A 413 -14.50 21.70 -24.09
N TRP A 414 -14.50 21.84 -22.78
CA TRP A 414 -14.81 20.75 -21.87
C TRP A 414 -15.82 21.19 -20.82
N MET A 415 -16.67 20.25 -20.41
CA MET A 415 -17.67 20.44 -19.37
C MET A 415 -17.65 19.25 -18.42
N ARG A 416 -17.77 19.53 -17.12
CA ARG A 416 -17.91 18.55 -16.05
C ARG A 416 -19.13 18.96 -15.23
N GLN A 417 -20.02 18.02 -14.95
CA GLN A 417 -21.19 18.25 -14.12
C GLN A 417 -21.33 17.07 -13.18
N GLU A 418 -21.55 17.33 -11.92
CA GLU A 418 -21.80 16.32 -10.91
C GLU A 418 -22.91 16.84 -9.98
N ALA A 419 -23.85 15.98 -9.68
CA ALA A 419 -24.94 16.25 -8.77
C ALA A 419 -25.13 15.04 -7.86
N ALA A 420 -25.35 15.27 -6.58
CA ALA A 420 -25.62 14.22 -5.62
C ALA A 420 -26.71 14.63 -4.64
N LEU A 421 -27.46 13.65 -4.16
CA LEU A 421 -28.45 13.77 -3.10
C LEU A 421 -28.04 12.86 -1.94
N SER A 422 -28.17 13.36 -0.72
CA SER A 422 -27.82 12.64 0.50
C SER A 422 -29.00 12.54 1.45
N LEU A 423 -29.22 11.35 1.99
CA LEU A 423 -30.00 11.12 3.20
C LEU A 423 -29.04 10.67 4.30
N TYR A 424 -29.06 11.35 5.43
CA TYR A 424 -28.15 11.09 6.55
C TYR A 424 -28.95 10.89 7.84
N ASN A 425 -28.76 9.75 8.50
CA ASN A 425 -29.34 9.49 9.81
C ASN A 425 -28.26 9.63 10.88
N SER A 426 -28.46 10.57 11.81
CA SER A 426 -27.52 10.87 12.88
C SER A 426 -27.60 9.92 14.09
N ASN A 427 -28.61 9.04 14.15
CA ASN A 427 -28.76 8.05 15.20
C ASN A 427 -29.64 6.87 14.77
N ILE A 428 -29.02 5.70 14.56
CA ILE A 428 -29.72 4.46 14.20
C ILE A 428 -29.86 3.47 15.37
N THR A 429 -29.60 3.89 16.61
CA THR A 429 -29.62 3.00 17.80
C THR A 429 -30.96 2.27 17.94
N ASP A 430 -32.07 2.97 17.73
CA ASP A 430 -33.42 2.44 17.93
C ASP A 430 -34.01 1.75 16.68
N GLY A 431 -33.24 1.67 15.58
CA GLY A 431 -33.68 1.11 14.32
C GLY A 431 -34.74 1.96 13.61
N VAL A 432 -35.57 1.30 12.80
CA VAL A 432 -36.62 1.95 11.99
C VAL A 432 -37.85 2.31 12.83
N VAL A 433 -38.47 3.45 12.52
CA VAL A 433 -39.72 3.89 13.15
C VAL A 433 -40.93 3.10 12.62
N SER A 434 -42.01 2.98 13.41
CA SER A 434 -43.22 2.28 12.97
C SER A 434 -43.94 3.05 11.85
N ALA A 435 -44.67 2.33 10.98
CA ALA A 435 -45.40 2.93 9.87
C ALA A 435 -46.50 3.90 10.34
N GLU A 436 -47.16 3.61 11.47
CA GLU A 436 -48.16 4.51 12.07
C GLU A 436 -47.54 5.82 12.51
N LEU A 437 -46.41 5.75 13.24
CA LEU A 437 -45.70 6.93 13.71
C LEU A 437 -45.09 7.73 12.54
N MET A 438 -44.65 7.06 11.48
CA MET A 438 -44.19 7.71 10.24
C MET A 438 -45.32 8.50 9.56
N SER A 439 -46.48 7.89 9.38
CA SER A 439 -47.67 8.54 8.81
C SER A 439 -48.11 9.74 9.66
N ASP A 440 -48.18 9.56 10.98
CA ASP A 440 -48.67 10.60 11.89
C ASP A 440 -47.68 11.77 12.05
N THR A 441 -46.38 11.50 12.01
CA THR A 441 -45.33 12.53 12.24
C THR A 441 -44.93 13.24 10.96
N LEU A 442 -44.84 12.51 9.84
CA LEU A 442 -44.28 13.02 8.58
C LEU A 442 -45.31 13.17 7.46
N GLY A 443 -46.51 12.59 7.60
CA GLY A 443 -47.54 12.64 6.56
C GLY A 443 -47.16 11.89 5.28
N ILE A 444 -46.22 10.94 5.38
CA ILE A 444 -45.72 10.12 4.27
C ILE A 444 -46.27 8.70 4.41
N ASP A 445 -47.03 8.24 3.41
CA ASP A 445 -47.54 6.87 3.30
C ASP A 445 -46.44 5.96 2.74
N LEU A 446 -45.48 5.62 3.61
CA LEU A 446 -44.35 4.74 3.32
C LEU A 446 -44.07 3.87 4.55
N ASN A 447 -43.82 2.57 4.35
CA ASN A 447 -43.42 1.66 5.42
C ASN A 447 -41.88 1.67 5.58
N PRO A 448 -41.33 2.20 6.69
CA PRO A 448 -39.88 2.28 6.91
C PRO A 448 -39.15 0.94 6.82
N GLN A 449 -39.81 -0.15 7.22
CA GLN A 449 -39.22 -1.48 7.23
C GLN A 449 -38.78 -1.96 5.84
N ASP A 450 -39.51 -1.55 4.78
CA ASP A 450 -39.24 -1.99 3.41
C ASP A 450 -37.89 -1.46 2.89
N TYR A 451 -37.36 -0.40 3.51
CA TYR A 451 -36.14 0.29 3.10
C TYR A 451 -34.99 0.13 4.09
N GLU A 452 -35.16 -0.66 5.15
CA GLU A 452 -34.17 -0.84 6.24
C GLU A 452 -32.78 -1.23 5.71
N ASN A 453 -32.69 -2.04 4.66
CA ASN A 453 -31.43 -2.45 4.05
C ASN A 453 -30.69 -1.33 3.29
N ILE A 454 -31.39 -0.25 2.95
CA ILE A 454 -30.86 0.89 2.22
C ILE A 454 -30.56 2.03 3.19
N ILE A 455 -31.52 2.35 4.06
CA ILE A 455 -31.38 3.39 5.07
C ILE A 455 -32.33 3.14 6.24
N ILE A 456 -31.86 3.40 7.47
CA ILE A 456 -32.71 3.41 8.65
C ILE A 456 -33.50 4.73 8.68
N ILE A 457 -34.82 4.63 8.66
CA ILE A 457 -35.73 5.79 8.68
C ILE A 457 -36.32 5.91 10.09
N ASN A 458 -36.00 7.00 10.79
CA ASN A 458 -36.54 7.39 12.09
C ASN A 458 -36.46 8.92 12.26
N GLU A 459 -36.75 9.47 13.46
CA GLU A 459 -36.77 10.93 13.69
C GLU A 459 -35.41 11.64 13.52
N TYR A 460 -34.30 10.90 13.42
CA TYR A 460 -32.94 11.45 13.30
C TYR A 460 -32.45 11.56 11.84
N LEU A 461 -33.31 11.25 10.88
CA LEU A 461 -33.04 11.37 9.45
C LEU A 461 -33.01 12.85 9.03
N SER A 462 -32.01 13.22 8.23
CA SER A 462 -31.81 14.56 7.69
C SER A 462 -31.54 14.51 6.18
N PRO A 463 -32.17 15.40 5.40
CA PRO A 463 -33.22 16.33 5.79
C PRO A 463 -34.60 15.64 5.84
N MET A 464 -35.45 16.06 6.79
CA MET A 464 -36.85 15.61 6.85
C MET A 464 -37.74 16.33 5.82
N ASP A 465 -37.28 17.46 5.27
CA ASP A 465 -38.05 18.34 4.39
C ASP A 465 -37.66 18.20 2.90
N ILE A 466 -37.09 17.05 2.50
CA ILE A 466 -36.59 16.82 1.14
C ILE A 466 -37.64 17.06 0.05
N ALA A 467 -38.93 16.86 0.35
CA ALA A 467 -40.03 17.11 -0.57
C ALA A 467 -40.27 18.61 -0.83
N THR A 468 -40.02 19.46 0.17
CA THR A 468 -40.26 20.91 0.11
C THR A 468 -38.98 21.71 -0.18
N ASN A 469 -37.82 21.21 0.24
CA ASN A 469 -36.51 21.81 0.02
C ASN A 469 -35.47 20.76 -0.40
N PRO A 470 -35.58 20.17 -1.60
CA PRO A 470 -34.64 19.14 -2.08
C PRO A 470 -33.21 19.65 -2.25
N PHE A 471 -33.01 20.97 -2.20
CA PHE A 471 -31.71 21.59 -2.34
C PHE A 471 -30.88 21.57 -1.05
N SER A 472 -31.50 21.36 0.12
CA SER A 472 -30.77 21.27 1.41
C SER A 472 -29.88 20.03 1.45
N SER A 473 -30.34 18.91 0.88
CA SER A 473 -29.60 17.65 0.72
C SER A 473 -28.96 17.46 -0.64
N ALA A 474 -28.83 18.52 -1.45
CA ALA A 474 -28.19 18.43 -2.76
C ALA A 474 -26.78 19.00 -2.73
N ALA A 475 -25.88 18.33 -3.45
CA ALA A 475 -24.57 18.84 -3.81
C ALA A 475 -24.46 18.94 -5.33
N LEU A 476 -23.88 20.04 -5.82
CA LEU A 476 -23.67 20.33 -7.23
C LEU A 476 -22.23 20.80 -7.44
N ASP A 477 -21.56 20.27 -8.45
CA ASP A 477 -20.23 20.68 -8.90
C ASP A 477 -20.22 20.70 -10.43
N ALA A 478 -20.07 21.89 -11.02
CA ALA A 478 -20.07 22.11 -12.44
C ALA A 478 -18.84 22.91 -12.86
N GLY A 479 -18.11 22.42 -13.85
CA GLY A 479 -16.97 23.11 -14.46
C GLY A 479 -17.16 23.24 -15.97
N LEU A 480 -16.80 24.39 -16.50
CA LEU A 480 -16.78 24.70 -17.93
C LEU A 480 -15.41 25.29 -18.25
N GLY A 481 -14.69 24.70 -19.21
CA GLY A 481 -13.43 25.27 -19.67
C GLY A 481 -13.35 25.37 -21.18
N PHE A 482 -12.71 26.44 -21.64
CA PHE A 482 -12.52 26.70 -23.06
C PHE A 482 -11.10 27.22 -23.36
N ARG A 483 -10.47 26.62 -24.36
CA ARG A 483 -9.16 26.98 -24.88
C ARG A 483 -9.32 27.74 -26.19
N VAL A 484 -8.98 29.02 -26.17
CA VAL A 484 -9.07 29.90 -27.33
C VAL A 484 -7.75 30.66 -27.48
N ALA A 485 -7.10 30.47 -28.63
CA ALA A 485 -5.77 31.01 -28.93
C ALA A 485 -4.74 30.63 -27.85
N ARG A 486 -4.25 31.62 -27.08
CA ARG A 486 -3.25 31.44 -26.03
C ARG A 486 -3.85 31.37 -24.62
N ASN A 487 -5.17 31.44 -24.50
CA ASN A 487 -5.90 31.49 -23.24
C ASN A 487 -6.57 30.15 -22.93
N GLU A 488 -6.73 29.86 -21.66
CA GLU A 488 -7.40 28.69 -21.11
C GLU A 488 -8.28 29.16 -19.96
N PHE A 489 -9.51 29.50 -20.32
CA PHE A 489 -10.51 30.00 -19.40
C PHE A 489 -11.24 28.83 -18.76
N GLN A 490 -11.55 28.97 -17.47
CA GLN A 490 -12.29 28.00 -16.70
C GLN A 490 -13.26 28.71 -15.75
N LEU A 491 -14.51 28.23 -15.73
CA LEU A 491 -15.56 28.64 -14.83
C LEU A 491 -16.01 27.42 -14.03
N ASP A 492 -15.86 27.47 -12.71
CA ASP A 492 -16.30 26.42 -11.79
C ASP A 492 -17.40 26.97 -10.87
N PHE A 493 -18.47 26.21 -10.72
CA PHE A 493 -19.56 26.45 -9.79
C PHE A 493 -19.71 25.24 -8.88
N GLN A 494 -19.73 25.47 -7.57
CA GLN A 494 -19.99 24.45 -6.57
C GLN A 494 -21.07 24.96 -5.61
N ARG A 495 -22.02 24.10 -5.27
CA ARG A 495 -23.00 24.35 -4.21
C ARG A 495 -23.24 23.07 -3.43
N ILE A 496 -22.96 23.08 -2.14
CA ILE A 496 -23.21 21.97 -1.22
C ILE A 496 -24.27 22.47 -0.23
N GLY A 497 -25.43 21.83 -0.22
CA GLY A 497 -26.52 22.19 0.68
C GLY A 497 -26.18 21.91 2.15
N PRO A 498 -26.81 22.60 3.11
CA PRO A 498 -26.48 22.48 4.54
C PRO A 498 -26.74 21.09 5.11
N SER A 499 -27.72 20.35 4.58
CA SER A 499 -28.06 18.99 5.01
C SER A 499 -27.34 17.90 4.19
N TYR A 500 -26.51 18.27 3.21
CA TYR A 500 -25.74 17.30 2.44
C TYR A 500 -24.57 16.77 3.28
N ILE A 501 -24.56 15.47 3.58
CA ILE A 501 -23.48 14.80 4.30
C ILE A 501 -23.09 13.55 3.54
N SER A 502 -21.82 13.37 3.23
CA SER A 502 -21.33 12.13 2.64
C SER A 502 -20.28 11.49 3.53
N LEU A 503 -20.62 10.37 4.18
CA LEU A 503 -19.67 9.64 5.01
C LEU A 503 -18.53 8.99 4.19
N GLY A 504 -18.72 8.87 2.87
CA GLY A 504 -17.68 8.48 1.92
C GLY A 504 -16.74 9.64 1.52
N ASN A 505 -17.06 10.89 1.85
CA ASN A 505 -16.21 12.06 1.63
C ASN A 505 -16.26 12.98 2.85
N ALA A 506 -15.57 12.58 3.92
CA ALA A 506 -15.55 13.31 5.18
C ALA A 506 -14.91 14.71 5.12
N PHE A 507 -14.20 15.04 4.03
CA PHE A 507 -13.56 16.34 3.82
C PHE A 507 -14.43 17.31 3.01
N LEU A 508 -15.65 16.91 2.62
CA LEU A 508 -16.57 17.79 1.91
C LEU A 508 -17.29 18.70 2.90
N ASP A 509 -16.91 19.97 2.90
CA ASP A 509 -17.64 20.99 3.65
C ASP A 509 -19.02 21.23 3.04
N ASN A 510 -20.05 21.16 3.88
CA ASN A 510 -21.42 21.49 3.53
C ASN A 510 -21.71 23.00 3.70
N ASP A 511 -22.95 23.39 3.40
CA ASP A 511 -23.45 24.75 3.57
C ASP A 511 -22.60 25.85 2.89
N ARG A 512 -22.20 25.58 1.64
CA ARG A 512 -21.31 26.47 0.89
C ARG A 512 -21.68 26.57 -0.58
N GLN A 513 -21.48 27.74 -1.15
CA GLN A 513 -21.55 27.99 -2.57
C GLN A 513 -20.29 28.73 -3.02
N ARG A 514 -19.69 28.30 -4.14
CA ARG A 514 -18.50 28.93 -4.71
C ARG A 514 -18.67 29.07 -6.23
N LEU A 515 -18.36 30.25 -6.75
CA LEU A 515 -18.16 30.50 -8.18
C LEU A 515 -16.73 30.95 -8.38
N ARG A 516 -15.96 30.23 -9.20
CA ARG A 516 -14.58 30.57 -9.54
C ARG A 516 -14.46 30.80 -11.04
N LEU A 517 -13.90 31.92 -11.42
CA LEU A 517 -13.42 32.19 -12.76
C LEU A 517 -11.90 32.12 -12.74
N SER A 518 -11.29 31.50 -13.74
CA SER A 518 -9.84 31.53 -13.92
C SER A 518 -9.47 31.56 -15.39
N ASP A 519 -8.32 32.14 -15.70
CA ASP A 519 -7.72 32.12 -17.03
C ASP A 519 -6.22 31.89 -16.91
N ARG A 520 -5.69 31.03 -17.80
CA ARG A 520 -4.27 30.82 -17.98
C ARG A 520 -3.85 31.31 -19.36
N VAL A 521 -3.01 32.33 -19.38
CA VAL A 521 -2.46 32.92 -20.61
C VAL A 521 -1.04 32.42 -20.87
N ARG A 522 -0.83 31.85 -22.05
CA ARG A 522 0.49 31.46 -22.56
C ARG A 522 1.16 32.64 -23.27
N LEU A 523 2.28 33.11 -22.74
CA LEU A 523 3.09 34.20 -23.30
C LEU A 523 4.43 33.66 -23.80
N MET A 524 5.12 34.44 -24.64
CA MET A 524 6.50 34.15 -25.08
C MET A 524 6.71 32.70 -25.56
N GLU A 525 5.86 32.23 -26.48
CA GLU A 525 5.95 30.86 -27.02
C GLU A 525 5.91 29.76 -25.95
N SER A 526 5.19 30.00 -24.85
CA SER A 526 5.03 29.10 -23.70
C SER A 526 6.25 29.02 -22.79
N GLN A 527 7.12 30.03 -22.84
CA GLN A 527 8.18 30.24 -21.84
C GLN A 527 7.65 30.92 -20.57
N LEU A 528 6.53 31.64 -20.68
CA LEU A 528 5.88 32.31 -19.55
C LEU A 528 4.39 31.98 -19.54
N TYR A 529 3.87 31.63 -18.36
CA TYR A 529 2.45 31.41 -18.10
C TYR A 529 1.99 32.44 -17.07
N LEU A 530 0.85 33.08 -17.34
CA LEU A 530 0.17 33.94 -16.39
C LEU A 530 -1.16 33.27 -16.00
N ASP A 531 -1.28 32.86 -14.75
CA ASP A 531 -2.49 32.30 -14.15
C ASP A 531 -3.22 33.40 -13.36
N MET A 532 -4.47 33.66 -13.70
CA MET A 532 -5.34 34.64 -13.03
C MET A 532 -6.58 33.92 -12.52
N GLY A 533 -7.02 34.21 -11.29
CA GLY A 533 -8.20 33.62 -10.69
C GLY A 533 -9.04 34.65 -9.95
N TYR A 534 -10.33 34.40 -9.86
CA TYR A 534 -11.23 35.12 -8.98
C TYR A 534 -12.30 34.17 -8.46
N ALA A 535 -12.49 34.12 -7.14
CA ALA A 535 -13.53 33.31 -6.52
C ALA A 535 -14.47 34.17 -5.67
N LEU A 536 -15.77 33.89 -5.82
CA LEU A 536 -16.84 34.34 -4.93
C LEU A 536 -17.33 33.13 -4.15
N SER A 537 -17.29 33.21 -2.83
CA SER A 537 -17.81 32.14 -1.96
C SER A 537 -18.79 32.72 -0.96
N ASN A 538 -19.90 32.01 -0.71
CA ASN A 538 -20.88 32.30 0.32
C ASN A 538 -21.11 31.03 1.15
N ASP A 539 -21.26 31.19 2.46
CA ASP A 539 -21.68 30.16 3.41
C ASP A 539 -23.08 30.49 3.96
N ASN A 540 -23.62 29.63 4.85
CA ASN A 540 -24.90 29.86 5.53
C ASN A 540 -26.05 30.08 4.54
N LEU A 541 -26.21 29.15 3.59
CA LEU A 541 -27.10 29.26 2.43
C LEU A 541 -28.59 29.39 2.81
N GLU A 542 -28.94 28.94 4.00
CA GLU A 542 -30.31 29.00 4.54
C GLU A 542 -30.47 30.00 5.70
N GLY A 543 -29.41 30.76 6.04
CA GLY A 543 -29.48 31.75 7.12
C GLY A 543 -29.71 31.15 8.51
N GLN A 544 -29.29 29.90 8.71
CA GLN A 544 -29.47 29.15 9.95
C GLN A 544 -28.61 29.69 11.10
N TYR A 545 -27.49 30.34 10.77
CA TYR A 545 -26.60 30.98 11.73
C TYR A 545 -26.77 32.49 11.71
N ASP A 546 -27.00 33.10 12.88
CA ASP A 546 -26.98 34.57 13.04
C ASP A 546 -25.53 35.06 13.06
N LEU A 547 -24.97 35.24 11.86
CA LEU A 547 -23.60 35.71 11.64
C LEU A 547 -23.51 37.25 11.74
N GLY A 548 -24.37 37.92 12.51
CA GLY A 548 -24.44 39.39 12.51
C GLY A 548 -24.60 39.96 11.08
N PRO A 549 -24.32 41.25 10.81
CA PRO A 549 -24.48 41.84 9.48
C PRO A 549 -23.34 41.45 8.50
N GLY A 550 -22.95 40.18 8.44
CA GLY A 550 -21.86 39.70 7.60
C GLY A 550 -22.15 38.34 6.95
N THR A 551 -22.66 38.34 5.73
CA THR A 551 -22.37 37.26 4.78
C THR A 551 -20.85 37.30 4.54
N THR A 552 -20.11 36.22 4.86
CA THR A 552 -18.66 36.24 4.67
C THR A 552 -18.34 35.96 3.20
N THR A 553 -18.52 36.96 2.34
CA THR A 553 -18.00 36.87 0.97
C THR A 553 -16.49 37.01 1.03
N SER A 554 -15.78 35.90 0.92
CA SER A 554 -14.33 35.88 0.80
C SER A 554 -13.91 36.03 -0.66
N HIS A 555 -12.87 36.84 -0.89
CA HIS A 555 -12.23 37.03 -2.19
C HIS A 555 -10.82 36.43 -2.14
N GLU A 556 -10.56 35.43 -2.97
CA GLU A 556 -9.20 34.98 -3.27
C GLU A 556 -8.85 35.51 -4.68
N LEU A 557 -7.77 36.29 -4.76
CA LEU A 557 -7.18 36.81 -6.01
C LEU A 557 -6.02 35.92 -6.48
#